data_AF-A0AAD4BM72-F1
#
_entry.id   AF-A0AAD4BM72-F1
#
_cell.length_a   1.000
_cell.length_b   1.000
_cell.length_c   1.000
_cell.angle_alpha   90.00
_cell.angle_beta   90.00
_cell.angle_gamma   90.00
#
_symmetry.space_group_name_H-M   'P 1'
#
loop_
_entity.id
_entity.type
_entity.pdbx_description
1 polymer ?
#
loop_
_entity_poly.entity_id
_entity_poly.type
_entity_poly.pdbx_seq_one_letter_code
_entity_poly.pdbx_strand_id
1 'polypeptide(L)'
;ADRRGNYTVLQSLTRRLFQPRQHGESIPSSQVKSQTPKVEKQEEEKAPTGRAKKRELYNRRFVNVMTIPGENQTSRLSLLSDL
;
A
#
# COMPACT_ATOMS: atom_id res chain seq x y z
N ALA A 1 19.27 41.53 -48.39
CA ALA A 1 18.77 41.78 -47.02
C ALA A 1 17.28 41.48 -47.06
N ASP A 2 16.72 40.53 -46.31
CA ASP A 2 16.81 40.45 -44.87
C ASP A 2 16.81 38.98 -44.38
N ARG A 3 17.99 38.44 -44.07
CA ARG A 3 18.17 37.10 -43.47
C ARG A 3 18.06 37.17 -41.94
N ARG A 4 17.05 37.85 -41.39
CA ARG A 4 16.89 38.02 -39.93
C ARG A 4 15.54 37.56 -39.38
N GLY A 5 14.51 37.40 -40.22
CA GLY A 5 13.14 37.06 -39.77
C GLY A 5 12.88 35.59 -39.41
N ASN A 6 13.63 34.65 -40.00
CA ASN A 6 13.32 33.21 -39.85
C ASN A 6 13.87 32.59 -38.55
N TYR A 7 14.92 33.18 -37.97
CA TYR A 7 15.56 32.65 -36.77
C TYR A 7 14.79 33.02 -35.50
N THR A 8 14.05 34.14 -35.50
CA THR A 8 13.26 34.60 -34.36
C THR A 8 12.00 33.75 -34.14
N VAL A 9 11.31 33.40 -35.22
CA VAL A 9 10.11 32.53 -35.15
C VAL A 9 10.51 31.12 -34.71
N LEU A 10 11.60 30.57 -35.28
CA LEU A 10 12.13 29.25 -34.91
C LEU A 10 12.73 29.21 -33.48
N GLN A 11 13.28 30.31 -32.97
CA GLN A 11 13.68 30.43 -31.56
C GLN A 11 12.50 30.53 -30.59
N SER A 12 11.34 31.05 -31.03
CA SER A 12 10.15 31.17 -30.17
C SER A 12 9.37 29.86 -29.98
N LEU A 13 9.37 29.00 -31.00
CA LEU A 13 8.65 27.72 -31.01
C LEU A 13 9.40 26.64 -30.20
N THR A 14 10.73 26.68 -30.18
CA THR A 14 11.58 25.73 -29.45
C THR A 14 11.57 25.95 -27.93
N ARG A 15 11.25 27.16 -27.45
CA ARG A 15 11.11 27.45 -26.00
C ARG A 15 9.91 26.77 -25.33
N ARG A 16 8.84 26.47 -26.07
CA ARG A 16 7.62 25.85 -25.50
C ARG A 16 7.61 24.32 -25.53
N LEU A 17 8.42 23.71 -26.39
CA LEU A 17 8.38 22.27 -26.64
C LEU A 17 9.54 21.50 -25.99
N PHE A 18 10.55 22.21 -25.47
CA PHE A 18 11.76 21.61 -24.90
C PHE A 18 11.97 22.06 -23.44
N GLN A 19 10.92 22.03 -22.63
CA GLN A 19 11.09 21.93 -21.19
C GLN A 19 10.89 20.47 -20.80
N PRO A 20 11.96 19.69 -20.54
CA PRO A 20 11.78 18.44 -19.83
C PRO A 20 11.07 18.76 -18.52
N ARG A 21 10.04 17.98 -18.17
CA ARG A 21 9.48 17.92 -16.81
C ARG A 21 10.68 17.89 -15.86
N GLN A 22 10.86 18.96 -15.11
CA GLN A 22 12.00 19.08 -14.21
C GLN A 22 11.92 17.89 -13.24
N HIS A 23 12.93 17.03 -13.27
CA HIS A 23 12.98 15.83 -12.44
C HIS A 23 13.01 16.26 -10.97
N GLY A 24 11.85 16.22 -10.32
CA GLY A 24 11.66 16.78 -9.00
C GLY A 24 10.27 17.35 -8.74
N GLU A 25 9.35 17.29 -9.71
CA GLU A 25 7.93 17.58 -9.44
C GLU A 25 7.46 16.76 -8.25
N SER A 26 7.23 17.45 -7.14
CA SER A 26 6.69 16.87 -5.93
C SER A 26 5.26 16.46 -6.20
N ILE A 27 4.99 15.18 -6.01
CA ILE A 27 3.63 14.64 -6.05
C ILE A 27 2.80 15.42 -5.00
N PRO A 28 1.56 15.84 -5.31
CA PRO A 28 0.71 16.47 -4.32
C PRO A 28 0.59 15.51 -3.12
N SER A 29 0.92 16.01 -1.93
CA SER A 29 1.02 15.23 -0.68
C SER A 29 -0.24 14.41 -0.35
N SER A 30 -1.37 14.71 -0.97
CA SER A 30 -2.65 14.03 -0.81
C SER A 30 -2.96 12.92 -1.82
N GLN A 31 -2.20 12.75 -2.91
CA GLN A 31 -2.54 11.83 -4.01
C GLN A 31 -2.75 10.39 -3.55
N VAL A 32 -1.89 9.90 -2.65
CA VAL A 32 -1.96 8.51 -2.14
C VAL A 32 -3.21 8.30 -1.26
N LYS A 33 -3.63 9.32 -0.51
CA LYS A 33 -4.79 9.25 0.38
C LYS A 33 -6.11 9.41 -0.37
N SER A 34 -6.13 10.13 -1.50
CA SER A 34 -7.32 10.26 -2.35
C SER A 34 -7.50 9.11 -3.34
N GLN A 35 -6.43 8.41 -3.71
CA GLN A 35 -6.49 7.25 -4.62
C GLN A 35 -6.97 5.96 -3.94
N THR A 36 -6.84 5.86 -2.62
CA THR A 36 -7.25 4.65 -1.88
C THR A 36 -8.76 4.67 -1.63
N PRO A 37 -9.48 3.55 -1.88
CA PRO A 37 -10.90 3.48 -1.56
C PRO A 37 -11.10 3.69 -0.05
N LYS A 38 -12.04 4.55 0.31
CA LYS A 38 -12.32 4.84 1.71
C LYS A 38 -13.13 3.69 2.30
N VAL A 39 -12.44 2.73 2.90
CA VAL A 39 -13.07 1.61 3.62
C VAL A 39 -13.45 2.09 5.01
N GLU A 40 -14.74 1.97 5.33
CA GLU A 40 -15.26 2.19 6.69
C GLU A 40 -14.82 1.05 7.61
N LYS A 41 -14.62 1.36 8.89
CA LYS A 41 -14.25 0.32 9.86
C LYS A 41 -15.45 -0.60 10.03
N GLN A 42 -15.24 -1.90 9.81
CA GLN A 42 -16.23 -2.91 10.16
C GLN A 42 -16.36 -2.95 11.69
N GLU A 43 -17.59 -3.17 12.17
CA GLU A 43 -17.84 -3.35 13.59
C GLU A 43 -17.38 -4.75 13.99
N GLU A 44 -16.17 -4.83 14.55
CA GLU A 44 -15.64 -6.07 15.11
C GLU A 44 -16.14 -6.26 16.54
N GLU A 45 -16.52 -7.50 16.87
CA GLU A 45 -16.82 -7.87 18.25
C GLU A 45 -15.63 -7.58 19.16
N LYS A 46 -15.91 -7.15 20.39
CA LYS A 46 -14.87 -6.80 21.35
C LYS A 46 -14.02 -8.03 21.66
N ALA A 47 -12.78 -8.00 21.18
CA ALA A 47 -11.80 -9.02 21.53
C ALA A 47 -11.67 -9.13 23.06
N PRO A 48 -11.55 -10.36 23.62
CA PRO A 48 -11.35 -10.53 25.04
C PRO A 48 -10.06 -9.82 25.48
N THR A 49 -10.09 -9.19 26.66
CA THR A 49 -8.94 -8.43 27.19
C THR A 49 -8.35 -9.10 28.44
N GLY A 50 -7.11 -8.74 28.77
CA GLY A 50 -6.44 -9.17 30.00
C GLY A 50 -6.20 -10.69 30.10
N ARG A 51 -6.75 -11.31 31.16
CA ARG A 51 -6.53 -12.72 31.49
C ARG A 51 -7.16 -13.67 30.48
N ALA A 52 -8.36 -13.34 29.99
CA ALA A 52 -9.05 -14.15 28.99
C ALA A 52 -8.24 -14.25 27.70
N LYS A 53 -7.70 -13.12 27.22
CA LYS A 53 -6.80 -13.07 26.05
C LYS A 53 -5.54 -13.92 26.23
N LYS A 54 -4.92 -13.86 27.41
CA LYS A 54 -3.73 -14.66 27.72
C LYS A 54 -4.02 -16.16 27.70
N ARG A 55 -5.20 -16.58 28.19
CA ARG A 55 -5.64 -17.99 28.15
C ARG A 55 -5.83 -18.46 26.71
N GLU A 56 -6.52 -17.66 25.88
CA GLU A 56 -6.75 -17.97 24.47
C GLU A 56 -5.42 -18.07 23.69
N LEU A 57 -4.50 -17.12 23.89
CA LEU A 57 -3.18 -17.13 23.25
C LEU A 57 -2.34 -18.35 23.64
N TYR A 58 -2.37 -18.76 24.91
CA TYR A 58 -1.66 -19.96 25.36
C TYR A 58 -2.22 -21.21 24.68
N ASN A 59 -3.54 -21.37 24.68
CA ASN A 59 -4.20 -22.50 24.01
C ASN A 59 -3.86 -22.53 22.52
N ARG A 60 -3.91 -21.38 21.83
CA ARG A 60 -3.60 -21.24 20.40
C ARG A 60 -2.12 -21.47 20.06
N ARG A 61 -1.18 -21.18 20.97
CA ARG A 61 0.26 -21.30 20.71
C ARG A 61 0.85 -22.65 21.09
N PHE A 62 0.35 -23.25 22.18
CA PHE A 62 1.03 -24.37 22.82
C PHE A 62 0.18 -25.63 22.98
N VAL A 63 -1.15 -25.50 23.09
CA VAL A 63 -2.04 -26.65 23.33
C VAL A 63 -2.64 -27.17 22.01
N ASN A 64 -3.04 -26.26 21.13
CA ASN A 64 -3.76 -26.60 19.90
C ASN A 64 -2.85 -26.70 18.66
N VAL A 65 -1.54 -26.55 18.81
CA VAL A 65 -0.55 -26.67 17.73
C VAL A 65 0.22 -27.98 17.91
N MET A 66 0.12 -28.89 16.94
CA MET A 66 1.05 -30.01 16.84
C MET A 66 2.28 -29.54 16.06
N THR A 67 3.44 -29.55 16.72
CA THR A 67 4.72 -29.16 16.09
C THR A 67 5.22 -30.31 15.23
N ILE A 68 4.87 -30.30 13.95
CA ILE A 68 5.51 -31.16 12.95
C ILE A 68 6.86 -30.52 12.61
N PRO A 69 8.00 -31.21 12.80
CA PRO A 69 9.30 -30.67 12.44
C PRO A 69 9.36 -30.50 10.91
N GLY A 70 9.40 -29.25 10.43
CA GLY A 70 9.56 -28.90 9.01
C GLY A 70 8.40 -28.14 8.36
N GLU A 71 7.25 -27.96 9.03
CA GLU A 71 6.10 -27.25 8.48
C GLU A 71 5.90 -25.87 9.14
N ASN A 72 5.67 -24.83 8.33
CA ASN A 72 5.31 -23.49 8.85
C ASN A 72 3.92 -23.56 9.50
N GLN A 73 3.83 -23.10 10.75
CA GLN A 73 2.81 -23.41 11.77
C GLN A 73 1.39 -22.83 11.52
N THR A 74 0.88 -22.87 10.29
CA THR A 74 -0.37 -22.19 9.88
C THR A 74 -1.52 -23.12 9.47
N SER A 75 -1.40 -24.44 9.57
CA SER A 75 -2.27 -25.37 8.83
C SER A 75 -3.42 -26.05 9.60
N ARG A 76 -3.67 -25.78 10.89
CA ARG A 76 -4.78 -26.46 11.63
C ARG A 76 -6.08 -25.64 11.77
N LEU A 77 -6.03 -24.31 11.77
CA LEU A 77 -7.24 -23.48 11.93
C LEU A 77 -8.03 -23.26 10.64
N SER A 78 -7.43 -23.50 9.47
CA SER A 78 -8.13 -23.45 8.17
C SER A 78 -8.93 -24.71 7.85
N LEU A 79 -8.61 -25.85 8.47
CA LEU A 79 -9.26 -27.13 8.19
C LEU A 79 -10.47 -27.43 9.09
N LEU A 80 -10.75 -26.57 10.08
CA LEU A 80 -11.85 -26.70 11.03
C LEU A 80 -12.98 -25.68 10.78
N SER A 81 -12.78 -24.74 9.85
CA SER A 81 -13.80 -23.77 9.41
C SER A 81 -14.58 -24.24 8.17
N ASP A 82 -14.16 -25.34 7.55
CA ASP A 82 -14.70 -25.84 6.28
C ASP A 82 -15.58 -27.10 6.45
N LEU A 83 -16.13 -27.31 7.66
CA LEU A 83 -17.13 -28.34 8.00
C LEU A 83 -18.37 -27.70 8.61
#